data_AF-A0A9P0ZMY4-F1
#
_entry.id   AF-A0A9P0ZMY4-F1
#
_cell.length_a   1.000
_cell.length_b   1.000
_cell.length_c   1.000
_cell.angle_alpha   90.00
_cell.angle_beta   90.00
_cell.angle_gamma   90.00
#
_symmetry.space_group_name_H-M   'P 1'
#
loop_
_entity.id
_entity.type
_entity.pdbx_description
1 polymer ?
#
loop_
_entity_poly.entity_id
_entity_poly.type
_entity_poly.pdbx_seq_one_letter_code
_entity_poly.pdbx_strand_id
1 'polypeptide(L)'
;MLLDVAIVEVKRLISFFEKYRETGFSSAMHVAKEIASELEVEPVFPQKRVIRRKKQFDESVGESSVSSTSTPEELFRVEYFVYIVDQSIGSLTRRFGVILHSFTNSTAEGWAMQRC
;
A
#
# COMPACT_ATOMS: atom_id res chain seq x y z
N MET A 1 -23.88 3.33 -20.50
CA MET A 1 -23.60 4.78 -20.47
C MET A 1 -22.15 5.00 -20.04
N LEU A 2 -21.56 6.18 -20.29
CA LEU A 2 -20.16 6.46 -19.90
C LEU A 2 -19.91 6.36 -18.38
N LEU A 3 -20.94 6.67 -17.58
CA LEU A 3 -20.90 6.55 -16.12
C LEU A 3 -20.79 5.11 -15.64
N ASP A 4 -21.52 4.17 -16.26
CA ASP A 4 -21.45 2.75 -15.88
C ASP A 4 -20.05 2.19 -16.11
N VAL A 5 -19.42 2.58 -17.24
CA VAL A 5 -18.05 2.20 -17.57
C VAL A 5 -17.08 2.76 -16.53
N ALA A 6 -17.20 4.04 -16.18
CA ALA A 6 -16.37 4.67 -15.17
C ALA A 6 -16.49 3.97 -13.79
N ILE A 7 -17.71 3.59 -13.39
CA ILE A 7 -17.95 2.86 -12.13
C ILE A 7 -17.26 1.50 -12.15
N VAL A 8 -17.33 0.76 -13.27
CA VAL A 8 -16.64 -0.53 -13.43
C VAL A 8 -15.12 -0.35 -13.33
N GLU A 9 -14.57 0.67 -13.96
CA GLU A 9 -13.13 0.95 -13.89
C GLU A 9 -12.67 1.34 -12.49
N VAL A 10 -13.46 2.11 -11.73
CA VAL A 10 -13.15 2.41 -10.32
C VAL A 10 -13.15 1.12 -9.47
N LYS A 11 -14.11 0.21 -9.67
CA LYS A 11 -14.11 -1.09 -8.98
C LYS A 11 -12.86 -1.90 -9.32
N ARG A 12 -12.48 -1.94 -10.61
CA ARG A 12 -11.26 -2.62 -11.07
C ARG A 12 -10.01 -2.03 -10.41
N LEU A 13 -9.94 -0.70 -10.30
CA LEU A 13 -8.83 -0.01 -9.67
C LEU A 13 -8.71 -0.36 -8.18
N ILE A 14 -9.83 -0.40 -7.44
CA ILE A 14 -9.83 -0.80 -6.03
C ILE A 14 -9.32 -2.24 -5.88
N SER A 15 -9.86 -3.18 -6.68
CA SER A 15 -9.42 -4.57 -6.65
C SER A 15 -7.97 -4.75 -7.12
N PHE A 16 -7.46 -3.87 -7.98
CA PHE A 16 -6.05 -3.84 -8.34
C PHE A 16 -5.19 -3.51 -7.11
N PHE A 17 -5.51 -2.45 -6.36
CA PHE A 17 -4.74 -2.07 -5.18
C PHE A 17 -4.80 -3.14 -4.07
N GLU A 18 -5.93 -3.82 -3.90
CA GLU A 18 -6.05 -4.94 -2.96
C GLU A 18 -5.07 -6.07 -3.30
N LYS A 19 -4.99 -6.48 -4.57
CA LYS A 19 -4.01 -7.48 -5.02
C LYS A 19 -2.58 -6.97 -4.97
N TYR A 20 -2.37 -5.70 -5.29
CA TYR A 20 -1.08 -5.04 -5.25
C TYR A 20 -0.51 -4.95 -3.84
N ARG A 21 -1.38 -4.84 -2.82
CA ARG A 21 -0.96 -4.89 -1.42
C ARG A 21 -0.23 -6.19 -1.07
N GLU A 22 -0.67 -7.32 -1.62
CA GLU A 22 -0.11 -8.65 -1.32
C GLU A 22 1.13 -8.95 -2.15
N THR A 23 1.08 -8.65 -3.46
CA THR A 23 2.08 -9.08 -4.45
C THR A 23 2.96 -7.96 -5.00
N GLY A 24 2.54 -6.71 -4.83
CA GLY A 24 3.20 -5.55 -5.43
C GLY A 24 4.57 -5.29 -4.85
N PHE A 25 4.78 -5.55 -3.55
CA PHE A 25 6.07 -5.33 -2.91
C PHE A 25 7.16 -6.25 -3.47
N SER A 26 6.88 -7.56 -3.56
CA SER A 26 7.83 -8.54 -4.09
C SER A 26 8.11 -8.31 -5.58
N SER A 27 7.07 -7.99 -6.36
CA SER A 27 7.20 -7.63 -7.77
C SER A 27 8.06 -6.39 -7.98
N ALA A 28 7.76 -5.29 -7.25
CA ALA A 28 8.54 -4.07 -7.33
C ALA A 28 9.99 -4.28 -6.90
N MET A 29 10.22 -5.11 -5.88
CA MET A 29 11.57 -5.43 -5.42
C MET A 29 12.35 -6.25 -6.45
N HIS A 30 11.70 -7.17 -7.18
CA HIS A 30 12.32 -7.89 -8.29
C HIS A 30 12.76 -6.94 -9.40
N VAL A 31 11.86 -6.06 -9.85
CA VAL A 31 12.14 -5.06 -10.89
C VAL A 31 13.27 -4.13 -10.47
N ALA A 32 13.28 -3.66 -9.22
CA ALA A 32 14.35 -2.82 -8.70
C ALA A 32 15.71 -3.53 -8.70
N LYS A 33 15.75 -4.82 -8.38
CA LYS A 33 16.97 -5.65 -8.44
C LYS A 33 17.46 -5.85 -9.86
N GLU A 34 16.55 -6.06 -10.82
CA GLU A 34 16.90 -6.16 -12.24
C GLU A 34 17.53 -4.86 -12.75
N ILE A 35 16.92 -3.71 -12.46
CA ILE A 35 17.44 -2.39 -12.85
C ILE A 35 18.81 -2.13 -12.20
N ALA A 36 18.97 -2.44 -10.91
CA ALA A 36 20.26 -2.28 -10.23
C ALA A 36 21.35 -3.16 -10.85
N SER A 37 21.02 -4.39 -11.23
CA SER A 37 21.93 -5.28 -11.94
C SER A 37 22.31 -4.76 -13.33
N GLU A 38 21.36 -4.17 -14.06
CA GLU A 38 21.61 -3.54 -15.36
C GLU A 38 22.54 -2.33 -15.24
N LEU A 39 22.45 -1.61 -14.12
CA LEU A 39 23.28 -0.44 -13.81
C LEU A 39 24.60 -0.77 -13.11
N GLU A 40 24.91 -2.06 -12.90
CA GLU A 40 26.08 -2.52 -12.14
C GLU A 40 26.16 -1.93 -10.71
N VAL A 41 25.00 -1.64 -10.11
CA VAL A 41 24.87 -1.13 -8.74
C VAL A 41 24.45 -2.27 -7.81
N GLU A 42 25.04 -2.32 -6.62
CA GLU A 42 24.67 -3.32 -5.62
C GLU A 42 23.23 -3.09 -5.10
N PRO A 43 22.30 -4.06 -5.22
CA PRO A 43 20.90 -3.88 -4.86
C PRO A 43 20.68 -4.05 -3.35
N VAL A 44 21.25 -3.15 -2.55
CA VAL A 44 21.17 -3.18 -1.08
C VAL A 44 20.37 -1.99 -0.57
N PHE A 45 19.48 -2.24 0.39
CA PHE A 45 18.76 -1.16 1.06
C PHE A 45 19.74 -0.30 1.89
N PRO A 46 19.70 1.04 1.73
CA PRO A 46 20.59 1.91 2.49
C PRO A 46 20.28 1.81 3.98
N GLN A 47 21.30 1.50 4.78
CA GLN A 47 21.15 1.44 6.22
C GLN A 47 20.92 2.84 6.79
N LYS A 48 19.85 3.04 7.56
CA LYS A 48 19.56 4.31 8.23
C LYS A 48 20.75 4.69 9.12
N ARG A 49 21.33 5.87 8.90
CA ARG A 49 22.48 6.35 9.69
C ARG A 49 22.10 6.41 11.17
N VAL A 50 22.74 5.59 12.00
CA VAL A 50 22.57 5.64 13.45
C VAL A 50 23.28 6.89 13.97
N ILE A 51 22.51 7.90 14.37
CA ILE A 51 23.04 9.11 14.99
C ILE A 51 23.38 8.79 16.43
N ARG A 52 24.67 8.65 16.75
CA ARG A 52 25.14 8.53 18.14
C ARG A 52 25.29 9.91 18.74
N ARG A 53 24.47 10.23 19.75
CA ARG A 53 24.66 11.42 20.61
C ARG A 53 25.56 11.04 21.79
N LYS A 54 26.37 12.00 22.26
CA LYS A 54 27.21 11.83 23.45
C LYS A 54 26.31 11.64 24.68
N LYS A 55 26.41 10.50 25.34
CA LYS A 55 25.68 10.17 26.58
C LYS A 55 26.16 11.05 27.74
N GLN A 56 25.25 11.42 28.62
CA GLN A 56 25.61 11.98 29.93
C GLN A 56 25.79 10.86 30.96
N PHE A 57 26.60 11.12 32.00
CA PHE A 57 27.11 10.12 32.95
C PHE A 57 26.01 9.35 33.71
N ASP A 58 24.83 9.94 33.85
CA ASP A 58 23.69 9.39 34.61
C ASP A 58 22.50 8.99 33.71
N GLU A 59 22.70 8.97 32.38
CA GLU A 59 21.64 8.57 31.46
C GLU A 59 21.56 7.04 31.44
N SER A 60 20.58 6.50 32.17
CA SER A 60 20.19 5.09 32.02
C SER A 60 19.91 4.83 30.56
N VAL A 61 20.26 3.64 30.07
CA VAL A 61 19.98 3.23 28.68
C VAL A 61 18.48 3.03 28.54
N GLY A 62 17.73 4.14 28.53
CA GLY A 62 16.43 4.22 27.93
C GLY A 62 16.66 3.83 26.49
N GLU A 63 16.28 2.59 26.22
CA GLU A 63 16.30 1.82 25.00
C GLU A 63 15.78 2.64 23.80
N SER A 64 16.51 3.67 23.38
CA SER A 64 16.48 4.20 22.01
C SER A 64 17.19 3.22 21.06
N SER A 65 17.37 1.97 21.53
CA SER A 65 17.55 0.74 20.78
C SER A 65 16.21 0.01 20.60
N VAL A 66 15.10 0.74 20.36
CA VAL A 66 13.99 0.20 19.56
C VAL A 66 14.46 0.05 18.09
N SER A 67 15.60 -0.62 17.90
CA SER A 67 15.97 -1.34 16.71
C SER A 67 15.53 -2.79 16.96
N SER A 68 14.23 -2.96 17.16
CA SER A 68 13.57 -4.24 17.23
C SER A 68 13.73 -4.92 15.88
N THR A 69 14.70 -5.84 15.77
CA THR A 69 14.70 -7.11 15.00
C THR A 69 14.31 -7.14 13.51
N SER A 70 13.90 -6.04 12.90
CA SER A 70 13.36 -5.97 11.54
C SER A 70 14.44 -5.55 10.55
N THR A 71 14.51 -6.19 9.39
CA THR A 71 15.41 -5.78 8.30
C THR A 71 14.98 -4.40 7.75
N PRO A 72 15.90 -3.59 7.18
CA PRO A 72 15.54 -2.33 6.53
C PRO A 72 14.47 -2.50 5.45
N GLU A 73 14.49 -3.65 4.77
CA GLU A 73 13.48 -4.08 3.79
C GLU A 73 12.09 -4.18 4.42
N GLU A 74 11.96 -4.89 5.55
CA GLU A 74 10.67 -5.10 6.21
C GLU A 74 10.15 -3.81 6.85
N LEU A 75 11.04 -2.95 7.35
CA LEU A 75 10.69 -1.61 7.82
C LEU A 75 10.12 -0.76 6.68
N PHE A 76 10.79 -0.72 5.53
CA PHE A 76 10.29 0.02 4.36
C PHE A 76 8.95 -0.56 3.87
N ARG A 77 8.80 -1.89 3.88
CA ARG A 77 7.56 -2.55 3.51
C ARG A 77 6.40 -2.11 4.40
N VAL A 78 6.55 -2.17 5.72
CA VAL A 78 5.47 -1.92 6.67
C VAL A 78 5.20 -0.43 6.83
N GLU A 79 6.24 0.38 7.08
CA GLU A 79 6.10 1.81 7.40
C GLU A 79 5.72 2.65 6.17
N TYR A 80 6.16 2.22 4.98
CA TYR A 80 5.98 3.01 3.77
C TYR A 80 5.06 2.32 2.76
N PHE A 81 5.45 1.16 2.23
CA PHE A 81 4.72 0.54 1.11
C PHE A 81 3.27 0.20 1.48
N VAL A 82 3.07 -0.57 2.55
CA VAL A 82 1.73 -0.99 3.00
C VAL A 82 0.90 0.22 3.38
N TYR A 83 1.49 1.18 4.10
CA TYR A 83 0.82 2.41 4.49
C TYR A 83 0.25 3.16 3.28
N ILE A 84 1.05 3.40 2.24
CA ILE A 84 0.62 4.15 1.04
C ILE A 84 -0.47 3.40 0.27
N VAL A 85 -0.36 2.07 0.14
CA VAL A 85 -1.37 1.25 -0.53
C VAL A 85 -2.69 1.27 0.26
N ASP A 86 -2.63 1.11 1.58
CA ASP A 86 -3.81 1.12 2.45
C ASP A 86 -4.50 2.50 2.44
N GLN A 87 -3.73 3.59 2.43
CA GLN A 87 -4.29 4.94 2.26
C GLN A 87 -4.97 5.11 0.90
N SER A 88 -4.41 4.54 -0.17
CA SER A 88 -4.98 4.61 -1.52
C SER A 88 -6.31 3.87 -1.60
N ILE A 89 -6.37 2.63 -1.08
CA ILE A 89 -7.59 1.83 -0.98
C ILE A 89 -8.63 2.60 -0.15
N GLY A 90 -8.26 3.06 1.04
CA GLY A 90 -9.17 3.79 1.93
C GLY A 90 -9.72 5.08 1.29
N SER A 91 -8.87 5.83 0.58
CA SER A 91 -9.26 7.07 -0.11
C SER A 91 -10.23 6.80 -1.26
N LEU A 92 -9.93 5.82 -2.11
CA LEU A 92 -10.79 5.44 -3.24
C LEU A 92 -12.16 4.94 -2.75
N THR A 93 -12.16 4.06 -1.75
CA THR A 93 -13.39 3.52 -1.16
C THR A 93 -14.22 4.61 -0.49
N ARG A 94 -13.61 5.58 0.21
CA ARG A 94 -14.35 6.70 0.81
C ARG A 94 -14.95 7.65 -0.22
N ARG A 95 -14.16 8.02 -1.26
CA ARG A 95 -14.59 8.98 -2.28
C ARG A 95 -15.68 8.41 -3.19
N PHE A 96 -15.54 7.15 -3.62
CA PHE A 96 -16.46 6.54 -4.57
C PHE A 96 -17.45 5.57 -3.92
N GLY A 97 -17.34 5.30 -2.62
CA GLY A 97 -18.20 4.35 -1.90
C GLY A 97 -19.69 4.67 -1.99
N VAL A 98 -20.05 5.95 -1.88
CA VAL A 98 -21.46 6.39 -1.99
C VAL A 98 -22.03 6.08 -3.38
N ILE A 99 -21.24 6.32 -4.44
CA ILE A 99 -21.61 6.05 -5.83
C ILE A 99 -21.70 4.53 -6.04
N LEU A 100 -20.78 3.75 -5.47
CA LEU A 100 -20.80 2.30 -5.60
C LEU A 100 -22.03 1.67 -4.93
N HIS A 101 -22.41 2.13 -3.73
CA HIS A 101 -23.54 1.59 -2.96
C HIS A 101 -24.92 1.92 -3.57
N SER A 102 -25.07 3.10 -4.16
CA SER A 102 -26.34 3.55 -4.74
C SER A 102 -26.65 2.84 -6.07
N PHE A 103 -25.63 2.52 -6.88
CA PHE A 103 -25.82 1.80 -8.14
C PHE A 103 -26.03 0.27 -7.96
N THR A 104 -25.49 -0.34 -6.90
CA THR A 104 -25.74 -1.76 -6.60
C THR A 104 -27.19 -2.01 -6.19
N ASN A 105 -27.80 -1.08 -5.43
CA ASN A 105 -29.20 -1.21 -5.02
C ASN A 105 -30.17 -0.98 -6.19
N SER A 106 -29.89 0.00 -7.07
CA SER A 106 -30.71 0.23 -8.27
C SER A 106 -30.73 -0.96 -9.24
N THR A 107 -29.60 -1.69 -9.35
CA THR A 107 -29.55 -2.91 -10.19
C THR A 107 -30.33 -4.06 -9.56
N ALA A 108 -30.43 -4.16 -8.23
CA ALA A 108 -31.24 -5.19 -7.57
C ALA A 108 -32.75 -4.94 -7.71
N GLU A 109 -33.19 -3.67 -7.67
CA GLU A 109 -34.60 -3.29 -7.79
C GLU A 109 -35.13 -3.39 -9.23
N GLY A 110 -34.29 -3.11 -10.24
CA GLY A 110 -34.67 -3.23 -11.65
C GLY A 110 -35.02 -4.66 -12.10
N TRP A 111 -34.41 -5.68 -11.49
CA TRP A 111 -34.70 -7.09 -11.80
C TRP A 111 -35.92 -7.64 -11.05
N ALA A 112 -36.40 -6.93 -10.03
CA ALA A 112 -37.63 -7.29 -9.30
C ALA A 112 -38.91 -6.84 -10.05
N MET A 113 -38.83 -5.85 -10.94
CA MET A 113 -39.97 -5.38 -11.75
C MET A 113 -40.15 -6.11 -13.09
N GLN A 114 -39.16 -6.87 -13.56
CA GLN A 114 -39.24 -7.64 -14.82
C GLN A 114 -39.72 -9.10 -14.62
N ARG A 115 -40.14 -9.46 -13.40
CA ARG A 115 -40.56 -10.83 -13.03
C ARG A 115 -42.03 -10.91 -12.56
N CYS A 116 -42.89 -10.04 -13.08
CA CYS A 116 -44.35 -10.13 -13.05
C CYS A 116 -44.90 -10.10 -14.48
#